data_AF-F6GVZ1-F1
#
_entry.id   AF-F6GVZ1-F1
#
_cell.length_a   1.000
_cell.length_b   1.000
_cell.length_c   1.000
_cell.angle_alpha   90.00
_cell.angle_beta   90.00
_cell.angle_gamma   90.00
#
_symmetry.space_group_name_H-M   'P 1'
#
loop_
_entity.id
_entity.type
_entity.pdbx_description
1 polymer ?
#
loop_
_entity_poly.entity_id
_entity_poly.type
_entity_poly.pdbx_seq_one_letter_code
_entity_poly.pdbx_strand_id
1 'polypeptide(L)' 'MANGSTSIVDFEPSRENGLQIICSNSSKKQFKFDHVFRPGSDQEAVEFEETRLEMSFAQ' A
#
# COMPACT_ATOMS: atom_id res chain seq x y z
N MET A 1 -2.13 14.33 25.09
CA MET A 1 -3.16 14.34 24.02
C MET A 1 -2.47 13.92 22.74
N ALA A 2 -2.74 12.73 22.21
CA ALA A 2 -2.20 12.35 20.90
C ALA A 2 -2.93 13.18 19.84
N ASN A 3 -2.22 14.03 19.11
CA ASN A 3 -2.78 14.57 17.88
C ASN A 3 -2.87 13.37 16.92
N GLY A 4 -4.08 12.93 16.63
CA GLY A 4 -4.31 11.97 15.57
C GLY A 4 -4.44 12.76 14.28
N SER A 5 -3.55 12.54 13.31
CA SER A 5 -3.72 13.07 11.96
C SER A 5 -4.54 12.07 11.15
N THR A 6 -5.71 12.47 10.66
CA THR A 6 -6.55 11.63 9.80
C THR A 6 -6.24 11.95 8.34
N SER A 7 -5.77 10.97 7.60
CA SER A 7 -5.47 11.09 6.17
C SER A 7 -6.37 10.15 5.38
N ILE A 8 -6.89 10.62 4.24
CA ILE A 8 -7.70 9.80 3.34
C ILE A 8 -6.76 9.18 2.30
N VAL A 9 -6.78 7.85 2.24
CA VAL A 9 -6.03 7.05 1.28
C VAL A 9 -7.02 6.45 0.30
N ASP A 10 -6.76 6.61 -1.00
CA ASP A 10 -7.57 6.08 -2.10
C ASP A 10 -6.74 5.09 -2.93
N PHE A 11 -7.39 4.00 -3.34
CA PHE A 11 -6.79 2.93 -4.13
C PHE A 11 -7.27 3.08 -5.57
N GLU A 12 -6.40 3.61 -6.43
CA GLU A 12 -6.73 3.85 -7.82
C GLU A 12 -7.03 2.50 -8.52
N PRO A 13 -8.26 2.24 -9.01
CA PRO A 13 -8.64 0.94 -9.56
C PRO A 13 -7.80 0.53 -10.77
N SER A 14 -7.35 1.53 -11.54
CA SER A 14 -6.53 1.35 -12.74
C SER A 14 -5.07 1.00 -12.45
N ARG A 15 -4.63 1.05 -11.18
CA ARG A 15 -3.22 0.87 -10.78
C ARG A 15 -3.14 -0.10 -9.62
N GLU A 16 -2.84 -1.35 -9.92
CA GLU A 16 -2.65 -2.42 -8.94
C GLU A 16 -1.77 -1.99 -7.74
N ASN A 17 -0.70 -1.23 -8.01
CA ASN A 17 0.30 -0.79 -7.02
C ASN A 17 0.27 0.73 -6.77
N GLY A 18 -0.82 1.40 -7.13
CA GLY A 18 -0.99 2.85 -6.96
C GLY A 18 -1.70 3.21 -5.67
N LEU A 19 -1.11 4.09 -4.87
CA LEU A 19 -1.77 4.74 -3.73
C LEU A 19 -1.92 6.24 -4.00
N GLN A 20 -3.07 6.80 -3.64
CA GLN A 20 -3.31 8.24 -3.66
C GLN A 20 -3.63 8.73 -2.26
N ILE A 21 -2.94 9.79 -1.84
CA ILE A 21 -3.23 10.49 -0.59
C ILE A 21 -3.96 11.79 -0.94
N ILE A 22 -5.13 11.99 -0.33
CA ILE A 22 -5.87 13.24 -0.41
C ILE A 22 -5.45 14.10 0.78
N CYS A 23 -4.69 15.14 0.50
CA CYS A 23 -4.24 16.07 1.52
C CYS A 23 -5.39 16.99 1.95
N SER A 24 -5.27 17.61 3.13
CA SER A 24 -6.28 18.53 3.66
C SER A 24 -6.54 19.76 2.76
N ASN A 25 -5.60 20.09 1.87
CA ASN A 25 -5.74 21.14 0.85
C ASN A 25 -6.38 20.62 -0.46
N SER A 26 -7.04 19.46 -0.42
CA SER A 26 -7.63 18.74 -1.55
C SER A 26 -6.66 18.33 -2.66
N SER A 27 -5.35 18.57 -2.48
CA SER A 27 -4.36 18.07 -3.42
C SER A 27 -4.26 16.55 -3.34
N LYS A 28 -4.15 15.91 -4.50
CA LYS A 28 -3.98 14.47 -4.65
C LYS A 28 -2.52 14.19 -4.93
N LYS A 29 -1.89 13.40 -4.07
CA LYS A 29 -0.50 12.95 -4.26
C LYS A 29 -0.52 11.47 -4.59
N GLN A 30 0.01 11.14 -5.76
CA GLN A 30 0.08 9.77 -6.22
C GLN A 30 1.46 9.19 -5.94
N PHE A 31 1.46 8.00 -5.36
CA PHE A 31 2.64 7.22 -5.07
C PHE A 31 2.53 5.89 -5.80
N LYS A 32 3.66 5.42 -6.32
CA LYS A 32 3.77 4.10 -6.93
C LYS A 32 4.69 3.28 -6.03
N PHE A 33 4.19 2.15 -5.59
CA PHE A 33 4.97 1.17 -4.88
C PHE A 33 5.15 -0.04 -5.78
N ASP A 34 6.11 -0.89 -5.46
CA ASP A 34 6.24 -2.18 -6.12
C ASP A 34 5.07 -3.09 -5.71
N HIS A 35 4.64 -3.03 -4.44
CA HIS A 35 3.52 -3.79 -3.90
C HIS A 35 2.63 -2.95 -2.99
N VAL A 36 1.31 -3.15 -3.05
CA VAL A 36 0.31 -2.48 -2.21
C VAL A 36 -0.69 -3.51 -1.71
N PHE A 37 -0.69 -3.74 -0.39
CA PHE A 37 -1.68 -4.60 0.25
C PHE A 37 -2.88 -3.76 0.68
N ARG A 38 -4.08 -4.14 0.19
CA ARG A 38 -5.31 -3.35 0.37
C ARG A 38 -6.09 -3.86 1.58
N PRO A 39 -6.95 -3.04 2.20
CA PRO A 39 -7.88 -3.53 3.21
C PRO A 39 -8.74 -4.65 2.61
N GLY A 40 -8.66 -5.86 3.17
CA GLY A 40 -9.35 -7.05 2.63
C GLY A 40 -8.55 -7.85 1.60
N SER A 41 -7.28 -7.51 1.33
CA SER A 41 -6.37 -8.45 0.67
C SER A 41 -6.13 -9.65 1.59
N ASP A 42 -6.04 -10.84 1.01
CA ASP A 42 -5.80 -12.07 1.74
C ASP A 42 -4.53 -11.90 2.61
N GLN A 43 -4.64 -12.10 3.93
CA GLN A 43 -3.50 -11.96 4.85
C GLN A 43 -2.35 -12.91 4.46
N GLU A 44 -2.65 -14.05 3.84
CA GLU A 44 -1.63 -14.96 3.29
C GLU A 44 -0.83 -14.35 2.13
N ALA A 45 -1.40 -13.43 1.33
CA ALA A 45 -0.64 -12.79 0.25
C ALA A 45 0.51 -11.92 0.77
N VAL A 46 0.38 -11.38 1.99
CA VAL A 46 1.42 -10.55 2.64
C VAL A 46 2.62 -11.41 3.04
N GLU A 47 2.38 -12.60 3.60
CA GLU A 47 3.44 -13.51 4.05
C GLU A 47 4.10 -14.25 2.88
N PHE A 48 3.37 -14.56 1.81
CA PHE A 48 3.91 -15.33 0.68
C PHE A 48 4.85 -14.53 -0.24
N GLU A 49 4.61 -13.25 -0.49
CA GLU A 49 5.49 -12.45 -1.37
C GLU A 49 6.87 -12.18 -0.72
N GLU A 50 6.89 -11.81 0.56
CA GLU A 50 8.14 -11.54 1.28
C GLU A 50 8.98 -12.82 1.47
N THR A 51 8.33 -13.92 1.86
CA THR A 51 9.05 -15.19 2.09
C THR A 51 9.54 -15.82 0.77
N ARG A 52 8.85 -15.63 -0.37
CA ARG A 52 9.31 -16.12 -1.68
C ARG A 52 10.56 -15.41 -2.18
N LEU A 53 10.69 -14.11 -1.94
CA LEU A 53 11.91 -13.36 -2.26
C LEU A 53 13.09 -13.93 -1.48
N GLU A 54 12.96 -14.08 -0.17
CA GLU A 54 14.01 -14.65 0.70
C GLU A 54 14.45 -16.07 0.25
N MET A 55 13.50 -16.92 -0.16
CA MET A 55 13.83 -18.26 -0.68
C MET A 55 14.53 -18.22 -2.04
N SER A 56 14.27 -17.21 -2.88
CA SER A 56 14.89 -17.09 -4.20
C SER A 56 16.35 -16.62 -4.15
N PHE A 57 16.75 -15.91 -3.09
CA PHE A 57 18.15 -15.51 -2.86
C PHE A 57 18.97 -16.58 -2.13
N ALA A 58 18.33 -17.67 -1.66
CA ALA A 58 18.95 -18.75 -0.90
C ALA A 58 19.42 -19.95 -1.76
N GLN A 59 19.43 -19.83 -3.11
CA GLN A 59 19.81 -20.92 -4.02
C GLN A 59 21.17 -20.71 -4.70
#